data_AF-A0A9P6R2I9-F1
#
_entry.id   AF-A0A9P6R2I9-F1
#
_cell.length_a   1.000
_cell.length_b   1.000
_cell.length_c   1.000
_cell.angle_alpha   90.00
_cell.angle_beta   90.00
_cell.angle_gamma   90.00
#
_symmetry.space_group_name_H-M   'P 1'
#
loop_
_entity.id
_entity.type
_entity.pdbx_description
1 polymer ?
#
loop_
_entity_poly.entity_id
_entity_poly.type
_entity_poly.pdbx_seq_one_letter_code
_entity_poly.pdbx_strand_id
1 'polypeptide(L)'
;MPKIKKDVKVSKTSAKRGKEEAPKKRKRKAKKDPAAPKNPMSAYLLFCEEWREKVKAQNPESSFGELGRLLGEQWRSYSDDQKAPYIAKHEKAKARYATEKAAYDAKKADDDDDEDEDESD
;
A
#
# COMPACT_ATOMS: atom_id res chain seq x y z
N MET A 1 31.24 -19.28 5.37
CA MET A 1 31.00 -18.11 4.49
C MET A 1 30.92 -18.58 3.05
N PRO A 2 29.72 -18.72 2.46
CA PRO A 2 29.62 -19.03 1.04
C PRO A 2 29.82 -17.77 0.21
N LYS A 3 30.88 -17.80 -0.60
CA LYS A 3 31.27 -16.82 -1.60
C LYS A 3 30.35 -16.99 -2.82
N ILE A 4 29.76 -15.91 -3.32
CA ILE A 4 29.03 -15.92 -4.60
C ILE A 4 29.63 -14.83 -5.49
N LYS A 5 30.51 -15.27 -6.40
CA LYS A 5 30.90 -14.50 -7.58
C LYS A 5 29.84 -14.77 -8.64
N LYS A 6 29.15 -13.72 -9.10
CA LYS A 6 28.38 -13.72 -10.35
C LYS A 6 28.54 -12.35 -11.01
N ASP A 7 29.63 -12.23 -11.74
CA ASP A 7 29.71 -11.58 -13.03
C ASP A 7 28.38 -11.69 -13.82
N VAL A 8 27.63 -10.58 -13.88
CA VAL A 8 26.58 -10.37 -14.89
C VAL A 8 26.85 -9.03 -15.56
N LYS A 9 27.28 -9.14 -16.81
CA LYS A 9 27.56 -8.05 -17.74
C LYS A 9 26.26 -7.38 -18.18
N VAL A 10 26.31 -6.06 -18.22
CA VAL A 10 25.26 -5.11 -18.57
C VAL A 10 24.56 -5.42 -19.92
N SER A 11 23.25 -5.20 -19.99
CA SER A 11 22.57 -4.89 -21.25
C SER A 11 21.60 -3.72 -21.06
N LYS A 12 22.06 -2.57 -21.55
CA LYS A 12 21.32 -1.33 -21.73
C LYS A 12 20.19 -1.54 -22.74
N THR A 13 18.94 -1.37 -22.34
CA THR A 13 17.85 -0.99 -23.26
C THR A 13 17.01 0.12 -22.64
N SER A 14 17.25 1.32 -23.18
CA SER A 14 16.37 2.48 -23.10
C SER A 14 15.02 2.14 -23.73
N ALA A 15 13.94 2.36 -22.99
CA ALA A 15 12.59 2.47 -23.57
C ALA A 15 11.81 3.56 -22.82
N LYS A 16 12.05 4.79 -23.28
CA LYS A 16 11.23 5.98 -23.13
C LYS A 16 9.74 5.65 -23.34
N ARG A 17 8.91 5.88 -22.33
CA ARG A 17 7.49 6.22 -22.54
C ARG A 17 7.08 7.28 -21.52
N GLY A 18 7.31 8.53 -21.90
CA GLY A 18 6.57 9.64 -21.33
C GLY A 18 5.09 9.45 -21.64
N LYS A 19 4.25 9.64 -20.63
CA LYS A 19 2.89 10.11 -20.81
C LYS A 19 2.74 11.30 -19.88
N GLU A 20 2.93 12.47 -20.48
CA GLU A 20 2.47 13.74 -19.96
C GLU A 20 0.94 13.61 -19.75
N GLU A 21 0.52 13.36 -18.51
CA GLU A 21 -0.85 13.66 -18.08
C GLU A 21 -0.74 14.84 -17.11
N ALA A 22 -1.38 15.94 -17.50
CA ALA A 22 -1.56 17.16 -16.72
C ALA A 22 -1.82 16.88 -15.23
N PRO A 23 -1.39 17.75 -14.30
CA PRO A 23 -1.65 17.57 -12.88
C PRO A 23 -3.16 17.65 -12.63
N LYS A 24 -3.85 16.50 -12.63
CA LYS A 24 -5.23 16.38 -12.17
C LYS A 24 -5.23 16.85 -10.73
N LYS A 25 -5.76 18.06 -10.49
CA LYS A 25 -5.99 18.62 -9.15
C LYS A 25 -6.57 17.50 -8.29
N ARG A 26 -5.79 17.03 -7.32
CA ARG A 26 -6.20 15.95 -6.41
C ARG A 26 -7.44 16.46 -5.68
N LYS A 27 -8.64 16.00 -6.06
CA LYS A 27 -9.86 16.26 -5.30
C LYS A 27 -9.55 15.90 -3.84
N ARG A 28 -9.69 16.86 -2.93
CA ARG A 28 -9.52 16.61 -1.50
C ARG A 28 -10.47 15.46 -1.15
N LYS A 29 -9.91 14.34 -0.69
CA LYS A 29 -10.70 13.20 -0.23
C LYS A 29 -11.56 13.74 0.92
N ALA A 30 -12.89 13.58 0.84
CA ALA A 30 -13.77 13.88 1.96
C ALA A 30 -13.26 13.18 3.23
N LYS A 31 -13.48 13.78 4.39
CA LYS A 31 -13.08 13.21 5.68
C LYS A 31 -13.71 11.81 5.76
N LYS A 32 -12.86 10.78 5.89
CA LYS A 32 -13.31 9.39 6.01
C LYS A 32 -13.98 9.25 7.37
N ASP A 33 -15.17 8.67 7.42
CA ASP A 33 -15.88 8.43 8.69
C ASP A 33 -14.98 7.67 9.67
N PRO A 34 -14.87 8.11 10.93
CA PRO A 34 -13.99 7.48 11.91
C PRO A 34 -14.42 6.05 12.26
N ALA A 35 -15.71 5.72 12.05
CA ALA A 35 -16.27 4.39 12.27
C ALA A 35 -16.05 3.43 11.07
N ALA A 36 -15.66 3.94 9.89
CA ALA A 36 -15.44 3.10 8.72
C ALA A 36 -14.15 2.28 8.88
N PRO A 37 -14.16 0.99 8.53
CA PRO A 37 -12.96 0.17 8.61
C PRO A 37 -11.86 0.74 7.72
N LYS A 38 -10.61 0.63 8.18
CA LYS A 38 -9.45 1.15 7.46
C LYS A 38 -9.00 0.15 6.38
N ASN A 39 -8.73 0.66 5.19
CA ASN A 39 -8.26 -0.19 4.08
C ASN A 39 -7.00 -0.99 4.47
N PRO A 40 -6.90 -2.26 4.03
CA PRO A 40 -5.74 -3.08 4.30
C PRO A 40 -4.50 -2.51 3.62
N MET A 41 -3.34 -2.65 4.26
CA MET A 41 -2.07 -2.29 3.64
C MET A 41 -1.74 -3.26 2.50
N SER A 42 -1.29 -2.74 1.36
CA SER A 42 -0.87 -3.57 0.22
C SER A 42 0.39 -4.39 0.55
N ALA A 43 0.62 -5.47 -0.19
CA ALA A 43 1.81 -6.32 -0.03
C ALA A 43 3.12 -5.50 -0.08
N TYR A 44 3.20 -4.52 -0.97
CA TYR A 44 4.34 -3.61 -1.06
C TYR A 44 4.50 -2.71 0.17
N LEU A 45 3.40 -2.20 0.74
CA LEU A 45 3.46 -1.37 1.95
C LEU A 45 3.89 -2.19 3.16
N LEU A 46 3.42 -3.44 3.28
CA LEU A 46 3.88 -4.37 4.32
C LEU A 46 5.40 -4.63 4.22
N PHE A 47 5.90 -4.80 3.00
CA PHE A 47 7.34 -4.89 2.74
C PHE A 47 8.07 -3.59 3.12
N CYS A 48 7.52 -2.44 2.74
CA CYS A 48 8.11 -1.14 3.06
C CYS A 48 8.16 -0.87 4.56
N GLU A 49 7.18 -1.30 5.36
CA GLU A 49 7.20 -1.12 6.82
C GLU A 49 8.46 -1.77 7.42
N GLU A 50 8.67 -3.05 7.08
CA GLU A 50 9.76 -3.85 7.61
C GLU A 50 11.14 -3.42 7.07
N TRP A 51 11.19 -3.05 5.79
CA TRP A 51 12.45 -2.69 5.15
C TRP A 51 12.82 -1.22 5.32
N ARG A 52 11.85 -0.31 5.44
CA ARG A 52 12.13 1.11 5.68
C ARG A 52 12.93 1.30 6.94
N GLU A 53 12.63 0.60 8.03
CA GLU A 53 13.41 0.67 9.26
C GLU A 53 14.85 0.21 9.03
N LYS A 54 15.04 -0.90 8.30
CA LYS A 54 16.37 -1.43 7.95
C LYS A 54 17.16 -0.48 7.05
N VAL A 55 16.52 0.13 6.03
CA VAL A 55 17.19 1.06 5.11
C VAL A 55 17.46 2.39 5.82
N LYS A 56 16.55 2.87 6.68
CA LYS A 56 16.74 4.08 7.49
C LYS A 56 17.85 3.92 8.52
N ALA A 57 17.94 2.75 9.16
CA ALA A 57 19.03 2.45 10.09
C ALA A 57 20.40 2.44 9.39
N GLN A 58 20.46 1.95 8.15
CA GLN A 58 21.68 1.97 7.33
C GLN A 58 21.96 3.34 6.70
N ASN A 59 20.92 4.13 6.44
CA ASN A 59 21.00 5.42 5.77
C ASN A 59 20.19 6.48 6.55
N PRO A 60 20.64 6.87 7.75
CA PRO A 60 19.91 7.81 8.59
C PRO A 60 19.81 9.22 7.99
N GLU A 61 20.76 9.60 7.11
CA GLU A 61 20.76 10.87 6.37
C GLU A 61 19.85 10.87 5.12
N SER A 62 19.39 9.70 4.68
CA SER A 62 18.58 9.61 3.46
C SER A 62 17.16 10.12 3.69
N SER A 63 16.69 10.96 2.76
CA SER A 63 15.30 11.43 2.75
C SER A 63 14.32 10.29 2.52
N PHE A 64 13.09 10.45 3.04
CA PHE A 64 11.98 9.51 2.81
C PHE A 64 11.77 9.17 1.34
N GLY A 65 12.00 10.14 0.43
CA GLY A 65 11.88 9.93 -1.02
C GLY A 65 12.93 8.97 -1.58
N GLU A 66 14.18 9.10 -1.15
CA GLU A 66 15.28 8.22 -1.57
C GLU A 66 15.08 6.80 -1.02
N LEU A 67 14.69 6.69 0.26
CA LEU A 67 14.33 5.41 0.87
C LEU A 67 13.21 4.71 0.07
N GLY A 68 12.19 5.46 -0.35
CA GLY A 68 11.09 4.95 -1.16
C GLY A 68 11.53 4.46 -2.54
N ARG A 69 12.50 5.13 -3.18
CA ARG A 69 13.10 4.69 -4.45
C ARG A 69 13.83 3.35 -4.28
N LEU A 70 14.72 3.24 -3.29
CA LEU A 70 15.47 2.01 -3.03
C LEU A 70 14.53 0.82 -2.72
N LEU A 71 13.50 1.05 -1.90
CA LEU A 71 12.49 0.04 -1.57
C LEU A 71 11.72 -0.42 -2.82
N GLY A 72 11.36 0.52 -3.70
CA GLY A 72 10.65 0.22 -4.94
C GLY A 72 11.49 -0.62 -5.91
N GLU A 73 12.79 -0.30 -6.03
CA GLU A 73 13.72 -1.10 -6.83
C GLU A 73 13.92 -2.49 -6.24
N GLN A 74 14.08 -2.61 -4.92
CA GLN A 74 14.19 -3.91 -4.26
C GLN A 74 12.93 -4.77 -4.45
N TRP A 75 11.75 -4.19 -4.27
CA TRP A 75 10.51 -4.92 -4.51
C TRP A 75 10.39 -5.41 -5.95
N ARG A 76 10.84 -4.63 -6.93
CA ARG A 76 10.84 -5.05 -8.34
C ARG A 76 11.86 -6.15 -8.61
N SER A 77 12.97 -6.16 -7.88
CA SER A 77 14.02 -7.19 -7.93
C SER A 77 13.58 -8.52 -7.31
N TYR A 78 12.66 -8.50 -6.33
CA TYR A 78 12.19 -9.71 -5.66
C TYR A 78 11.42 -10.64 -6.60
N SER A 79 11.66 -11.94 -6.47
CA SER A 79 10.86 -12.97 -7.17
C SER A 79 9.47 -13.12 -6.54
N ASP A 80 8.55 -13.74 -7.28
CA ASP A 80 7.20 -14.04 -6.78
C ASP A 80 7.22 -14.85 -5.48
N ASP A 81 8.17 -15.79 -5.31
CA ASP A 81 8.33 -16.55 -4.06
C ASP A 81 8.66 -15.65 -2.86
N GLN A 82 9.51 -14.63 -3.06
CA GLN A 82 9.86 -13.70 -2.00
C GLN A 82 8.72 -12.73 -1.69
N LYS A 83 7.89 -12.42 -2.69
CA LYS A 83 6.69 -11.60 -2.55
C LYS A 83 5.52 -12.39 -1.96
N ALA A 84 5.45 -13.70 -2.17
CA ALA A 84 4.38 -14.59 -1.75
C ALA A 84 3.97 -14.42 -0.28
N PRO A 85 4.88 -14.37 0.73
CA PRO A 85 4.47 -14.14 2.10
C PRO A 85 3.80 -12.78 2.33
N TYR A 86 4.24 -11.74 1.63
CA TYR A 86 3.65 -10.40 1.72
C TYR A 86 2.29 -10.32 1.00
N ILE A 87 2.17 -11.01 -0.15
CA ILE A 87 0.91 -11.14 -0.89
C ILE A 87 -0.11 -11.91 -0.04
N ALA A 88 0.28 -13.04 0.56
CA ALA A 88 -0.60 -13.82 1.43
C ALA A 88 -1.08 -13.02 2.65
N LYS A 89 -0.18 -12.24 3.29
CA LYS A 89 -0.55 -11.32 4.37
C LYS A 89 -1.56 -10.26 3.90
N HIS A 90 -1.34 -9.68 2.72
CA HIS A 90 -2.28 -8.73 2.12
C HIS A 90 -3.65 -9.36 1.83
N GLU A 91 -3.70 -10.55 1.21
CA GLU A 91 -4.96 -11.24 0.91
C GLU A 91 -5.73 -11.57 2.20
N LYS A 92 -5.04 -12.00 3.26
CA LYS A 92 -5.66 -12.21 4.57
C LYS A 92 -6.22 -10.92 5.16
N ALA A 93 -5.47 -9.82 5.10
CA ALA A 93 -5.93 -8.52 5.58
C ALA A 93 -7.11 -7.99 4.77
N LYS A 94 -7.10 -8.21 3.45
CA LYS A 94 -8.18 -7.85 2.53
C LYS A 94 -9.45 -8.65 2.80
N ALA A 95 -9.34 -9.94 3.07
CA ALA A 95 -10.49 -10.76 3.46
C ALA A 95 -11.13 -10.25 4.76
N ARG A 96 -10.32 -9.93 5.80
CA ARG A 96 -10.83 -9.31 7.03
C ARG A 96 -11.53 -7.97 6.75
N TYR A 97 -10.87 -7.09 6.01
CA TYR A 97 -11.45 -5.81 5.65
C TYR A 97 -12.79 -5.94 4.92
N ALA A 98 -12.92 -6.91 4.01
CA ALA A 98 -14.17 -7.15 3.30
C ALA A 98 -15.31 -7.53 4.26
N THR A 99 -15.03 -8.38 5.26
CA THR A 99 -16.03 -8.75 6.28
C THR A 99 -16.39 -7.57 7.19
N GLU A 100 -15.40 -6.80 7.65
CA GLU A 100 -15.62 -5.62 8.50
C GLU A 100 -16.37 -4.52 7.75
N LYS A 101 -16.04 -4.31 6.46
CA LYS A 101 -16.72 -3.35 5.60
C LYS A 101 -18.17 -3.74 5.36
N ALA A 102 -18.45 -5.02 5.09
CA ALA A 102 -19.83 -5.50 4.93
C ALA A 102 -20.66 -5.28 6.20
N ALA A 103 -20.09 -5.58 7.38
CA ALA A 103 -20.75 -5.31 8.66
C ALA A 103 -20.96 -3.81 8.91
N TYR A 104 -19.98 -2.97 8.57
CA TYR A 104 -20.09 -1.52 8.66
C TYR A 104 -21.16 -0.96 7.71
N ASP A 105 -21.17 -1.40 6.44
CA ASP A 105 -22.16 -0.96 5.47
C ASP A 105 -23.58 -1.38 5.89
N ALA A 106 -23.75 -2.58 6.46
CA ALA A 106 -25.03 -3.04 7.02
C ALA A 106 -25.47 -2.22 8.24
N LYS A 107 -24.56 -1.94 9.18
CA LYS A 107 -24.85 -1.10 10.34
C LYS A 107 -25.14 0.36 9.95
N LYS A 108 -24.45 0.90 8.94
CA LYS A 108 -24.70 2.25 8.45
C LYS A 108 -26.04 2.36 7.72
N ALA A 109 -26.53 1.28 7.12
CA ALA A 109 -27.85 1.27 6.48
C ALA A 109 -29.01 1.26 7.49
N ASP A 110 -28.79 0.64 8.66
CA ASP A 110 -29.75 0.59 9.78
C ASP A 110 -29.84 1.93 10.54
N ASP A 111 -28.69 2.60 10.73
CA ASP A 111 -28.59 3.93 11.39
C ASP A 111 -29.17 5.09 10.55
N ASP A 112 -29.23 4.93 9.22
CA ASP A 112 -29.79 5.94 8.27
C ASP A 112 -31.33 5.84 8.18
N ASP A 113 -31.94 4.75 8.68
CA ASP A 113 -33.40 4.50 8.70
C ASP A 113 -34.07 5.03 9.98
N ASP A 114 -33.30 5.25 11.07
CA ASP A 114 -33.78 5.73 12.38
C ASP A 114 -33.77 7.28 12.50
N GLU A 115 -33.11 8.01 11.58
CA GLU A 115 -33.08 9.49 11.58
C GLU A 115 -34.27 10.15 10.86
N ASP A 116 -35.21 9.40 10.26
CA ASP A 116 -36.40 9.96 9.56
C ASP A 116 -37.66 10.05 10.47
N GLU A 117 -37.59 9.67 11.75
CA GLU A 117 -38.74 9.72 12.69
C GLU A 117 -38.75 10.89 13.71
N ASP A 118 -37.71 11.73 13.80
CA ASP A 118 -37.66 12.87 14.76
C ASP A 118 -37.96 14.24 14.10
N GLU A 119 -38.97 14.30 13.21
CA GLU A 119 -39.58 15.58 12.81
C GLU A 119 -41.12 15.49 12.82
N SER A 120 -41.67 15.13 13.98
CA SER A 120 -43.09 15.37 14.29
C SER A 120 -43.36 15.46 15.80
N ASP A 121 -43.10 16.62 16.39
CA ASP A 121 -43.98 17.24 17.39
C ASP A 121 -43.99 18.77 17.23
#